data_AF-A0A7S4N3T6-F1
#
_entry.id   AF-A0A7S4N3T6-F1
#
_cell.length_a   1.000
_cell.length_b   1.000
_cell.length_c   1.000
_cell.angle_alpha   90.00
_cell.angle_beta   90.00
_cell.angle_gamma   90.00
#
_symmetry.space_group_name_H-M   'P 1'
#
loop_
_entity.id
_entity.type
_entity.pdbx_description
1 polymer ?
#
loop_
_entity_poly.entity_id
_entity_poly.type
_entity_poly.pdbx_seq_one_letter_code
_entity_poly.pdbx_strand_id
1 'polypeptide(L)'
;MRGIISTDTLRLCHKLRSSHGSKLVLVSGMRTTTLLKRLPFLPRADAYASEAGSRVFYPVNLAKEASYQGTIIRPERYDGVSDSDLASFGIKEDMEWRAKMELRNAAGGDGYVQRDRDVDVLSRRSGLLWDHARRLESKGFVIDFHGYAACFRVNRKQQKEDQTKGEAFDALLKSSPPEGLACSVNLGCIDFYPEASGKKNCCAYLAHKFASGADETMVKTSHDLLGEYAVCICDDDNDLEMALACSRAYLPSVTSESMAEAAKENPKQIYITQNKEEGIVGVTATEKALRIILGEA
;
A
#
# COMPACT_ATOMS: atom_id res chain seq x y z
N MET A 1 3.75 -17.20 -9.10
CA MET A 1 2.64 -17.57 -8.20
C MET A 1 1.60 -16.46 -8.25
N ARG A 2 0.32 -16.76 -8.52
CA ARG A 2 -0.76 -15.76 -8.37
C ARG A 2 -1.10 -15.67 -6.87
N GLY A 3 -1.26 -14.47 -6.34
CA GLY A 3 -1.78 -14.30 -4.98
C GLY A 3 -3.18 -14.89 -4.91
N ILE A 4 -3.44 -15.73 -3.91
CA ILE A 4 -4.74 -16.35 -3.66
C ILE A 4 -5.35 -15.66 -2.45
N ILE A 5 -6.62 -15.30 -2.53
CA ILE A 5 -7.43 -14.83 -1.42
C ILE A 5 -8.57 -15.83 -1.22
N SER A 6 -8.82 -16.26 0.01
CA SER A 6 -9.95 -17.14 0.30
C SER A 6 -11.26 -16.35 0.28
N THR A 7 -12.35 -17.03 -0.07
CA THR A 7 -13.70 -16.47 0.01
C THR A 7 -14.06 -16.09 1.44
N ASP A 8 -13.57 -16.84 2.43
CA ASP A 8 -13.74 -16.52 3.85
C ASP A 8 -13.00 -15.25 4.27
N THR A 9 -11.78 -15.01 3.77
CA THR A 9 -11.07 -13.74 3.97
C THR A 9 -11.91 -12.57 3.45
N LEU A 10 -12.48 -12.70 2.25
CA LEU A 10 -13.36 -11.67 1.68
C LEU A 10 -14.57 -11.44 2.60
N ARG A 11 -15.29 -12.50 2.98
CA ARG A 11 -16.45 -12.40 3.88
C ARG A 11 -16.11 -11.72 5.22
N LEU A 12 -15.00 -12.08 5.84
CA LEU A 12 -14.57 -11.48 7.11
C LEU A 12 -14.25 -9.99 6.96
N CYS A 13 -13.60 -9.58 5.88
CA CYS A 13 -13.39 -8.16 5.55
C CYS A 13 -14.72 -7.39 5.39
N HIS A 14 -15.72 -7.97 4.71
CA HIS A 14 -17.04 -7.35 4.59
C HIS A 14 -17.80 -7.31 5.91
N LYS A 15 -17.64 -8.33 6.76
CA LYS A 15 -18.20 -8.37 8.11
C LYS A 15 -17.63 -7.26 8.99
N LEU A 16 -16.30 -7.05 8.97
CA LEU A 16 -15.65 -5.95 9.68
C LEU A 16 -16.24 -4.59 9.32
N ARG A 17 -16.44 -4.34 8.02
CA ARG A 17 -17.00 -3.07 7.53
C ARG A 17 -18.46 -2.88 7.91
N SER A 18 -19.29 -3.92 7.73
CA SER A 18 -20.74 -3.83 7.91
C SER A 18 -21.18 -3.88 9.37
N SER A 19 -20.53 -4.73 10.19
CA SER A 19 -21.01 -5.07 11.54
C SER A 19 -20.42 -4.18 12.63
N HIS A 20 -19.25 -3.57 12.41
CA HIS A 20 -18.53 -2.81 13.44
C HIS A 20 -18.31 -1.34 13.04
N GLY A 21 -18.75 -0.94 11.85
CA GLY A 21 -18.54 0.42 11.34
C GLY A 21 -17.07 0.76 11.03
N SER A 22 -16.17 -0.23 11.15
CA SER A 22 -14.75 -0.07 10.89
C SER A 22 -14.50 0.27 9.42
N LYS A 23 -13.57 1.20 9.19
CA LYS A 23 -13.09 1.50 7.84
C LYS A 23 -12.04 0.47 7.43
N LEU A 24 -12.23 -0.15 6.26
CA LEU A 24 -11.22 -1.03 5.68
C LEU A 24 -10.36 -0.23 4.70
N VAL A 25 -9.05 -0.33 4.84
CA VAL A 25 -8.08 0.25 3.92
C VAL A 25 -7.20 -0.85 3.36
N LEU A 26 -7.03 -0.87 2.03
CA LEU A 26 -6.05 -1.76 1.38
C LEU A 26 -4.87 -0.92 0.87
N VAL A 27 -3.67 -1.15 1.41
CA VAL A 27 -2.45 -0.44 1.02
C VAL A 27 -1.45 -1.42 0.40
N SER A 28 -0.83 -1.04 -0.72
CA SER A 28 0.13 -1.92 -1.40
C SER A 28 1.22 -1.15 -2.17
N GLY A 29 2.38 -1.80 -2.33
CA GLY A 29 3.46 -1.36 -3.23
C GLY A 29 3.15 -1.56 -4.72
N MET A 30 2.01 -2.16 -5.08
CA MET A 30 1.68 -2.44 -6.47
C MET A 30 1.47 -1.15 -7.28
N ARG A 31 1.73 -1.22 -8.59
CA ARG A 31 1.40 -0.13 -9.53
C ARG A 31 -0.10 0.14 -9.50
N THR A 32 -0.51 1.38 -9.72
CA THR A 32 -1.94 1.75 -9.80
C THR A 32 -2.67 0.93 -10.86
N THR A 33 -2.04 0.69 -12.02
CA THR A 33 -2.62 -0.17 -13.07
C THR A 33 -2.82 -1.62 -12.61
N THR A 34 -1.94 -2.13 -11.75
CA THR A 34 -2.08 -3.47 -11.15
C THR A 34 -3.21 -3.48 -10.14
N LEU A 35 -3.32 -2.44 -9.30
CA LEU A 35 -4.43 -2.28 -8.36
C LEU A 35 -5.77 -2.32 -9.10
N LEU A 36 -5.96 -1.46 -10.10
CA LEU A 36 -7.22 -1.38 -10.86
C LEU A 36 -7.63 -2.72 -11.49
N LYS A 37 -6.67 -3.49 -12.01
CA LYS A 37 -6.92 -4.84 -12.55
C LYS A 37 -7.31 -5.87 -11.48
N ARG A 38 -6.88 -5.66 -10.24
CA ARG A 38 -7.14 -6.58 -9.11
C ARG A 38 -8.38 -6.22 -8.32
N LEU A 39 -8.83 -4.98 -8.34
CA LEU A 39 -10.02 -4.52 -7.59
C LEU A 39 -11.26 -5.42 -7.74
N PRO A 40 -11.57 -6.01 -8.91
CA PRO A 40 -12.68 -6.97 -9.02
C PRO A 40 -12.58 -8.18 -8.09
N PHE A 41 -11.37 -8.58 -7.69
CA PHE A 41 -11.08 -9.77 -6.89
C PHE A 41 -10.69 -9.45 -5.43
N LEU A 42 -10.70 -8.16 -5.06
CA LEU A 42 -10.35 -7.69 -3.72
C LEU A 42 -11.63 -7.35 -2.95
N PRO A 43 -11.60 -7.39 -1.60
CA PRO A 43 -12.76 -6.96 -0.83
C PRO A 43 -13.04 -5.48 -1.10
N ARG A 44 -14.33 -5.11 -1.07
CA ARG A 44 -14.70 -3.70 -1.12
C ARG A 44 -14.15 -3.01 0.13
N ALA A 45 -13.39 -1.93 -0.08
CA ALA A 45 -12.74 -1.16 0.97
C ALA A 45 -13.21 0.30 0.93
N ASP A 46 -12.97 1.03 2.02
CA ASP A 46 -13.29 2.45 2.15
C ASP A 46 -12.22 3.33 1.52
N ALA A 47 -10.98 2.84 1.44
CA ALA A 47 -9.91 3.43 0.65
C ALA A 47 -8.95 2.36 0.11
N TYR A 48 -8.34 2.68 -1.02
CA TYR A 48 -7.29 1.88 -1.64
C TYR A 48 -6.06 2.74 -1.86
N ALA A 49 -4.88 2.23 -1.55
CA ALA A 49 -3.63 2.90 -1.80
C ALA A 49 -2.65 2.02 -2.58
N SER A 50 -2.02 2.60 -3.59
CA SER A 50 -1.02 1.96 -4.45
C SER A 50 0.29 2.72 -4.42
N GLU A 51 1.32 2.18 -5.09
CA GLU A 51 2.63 2.80 -5.23
C GLU A 51 3.27 3.12 -3.87
N ALA A 52 3.17 2.16 -2.95
CA ALA A 52 3.65 2.27 -1.56
C ALA A 52 2.97 3.37 -0.74
N GLY A 53 1.75 3.78 -1.12
CA GLY A 53 0.99 4.83 -0.43
C GLY A 53 0.98 6.16 -1.17
N SER A 54 1.68 6.30 -2.30
CA SER A 54 1.74 7.58 -3.01
C SER A 54 0.45 7.93 -3.73
N ARG A 55 -0.44 6.96 -4.00
CA ARG A 55 -1.72 7.20 -4.66
C ARG A 55 -2.84 6.63 -3.81
N VAL A 56 -3.87 7.42 -3.56
CA VAL A 56 -5.02 7.07 -2.71
C VAL A 56 -6.30 7.21 -3.52
N PHE A 57 -7.20 6.25 -3.38
CA PHE A 57 -8.45 6.17 -4.12
C PHE A 57 -9.62 5.82 -3.20
N TYR A 58 -10.79 6.36 -3.51
CA TYR A 58 -12.05 6.13 -2.81
C TYR A 58 -13.09 5.52 -3.73
N PRO A 59 -13.92 4.59 -3.24
CA PRO A 59 -15.06 4.08 -3.99
C PRO A 59 -16.13 5.18 -4.15
N VAL A 60 -16.68 5.30 -5.35
CA VAL A 60 -17.80 6.20 -5.69
C VAL A 60 -19.07 5.38 -5.76
N ASN A 61 -20.12 5.84 -5.07
CA ASN A 61 -21.44 5.22 -5.14
C ASN A 61 -22.14 5.67 -6.43
N LEU A 62 -22.20 4.79 -7.43
CA LEU A 62 -22.81 5.08 -8.73
C LEU A 62 -24.31 5.40 -8.66
N ALA A 63 -25.02 4.94 -7.63
CA ALA A 63 -26.42 5.31 -7.42
C ALA A 63 -26.59 6.77 -6.99
N LYS A 64 -25.57 7.37 -6.37
CA LYS A 64 -25.55 8.78 -5.96
C LYS A 64 -24.92 9.70 -7.01
N GLU A 65 -24.06 9.15 -7.87
CA GLU A 65 -23.33 9.90 -8.90
C GLU A 65 -23.54 9.28 -10.28
N ALA A 66 -24.77 9.37 -10.81
CA ALA A 66 -25.14 8.77 -12.09
C ALA A 66 -24.33 9.31 -13.29
N SER A 67 -23.75 10.50 -13.17
CA SER A 67 -22.91 11.13 -14.20
C SER A 67 -21.43 10.75 -14.11
N TYR A 68 -21.05 9.80 -13.25
CA TYR A 68 -19.65 9.40 -13.07
C TYR A 68 -19.08 8.76 -14.36
N GLN A 69 -18.06 9.39 -14.94
CA GLN A 69 -17.40 8.96 -16.19
C GLN A 69 -16.06 8.25 -15.98
N GLY A 70 -15.64 8.04 -14.73
CA GLY A 70 -14.34 7.43 -14.43
C GLY A 70 -14.36 5.90 -14.53
N THR A 71 -13.31 5.26 -14.03
CA THR A 71 -13.22 3.80 -14.02
C THR A 71 -14.30 3.18 -13.12
N ILE A 72 -15.04 2.21 -13.66
CA ILE A 72 -16.06 1.43 -12.94
C ILE A 72 -15.50 0.04 -12.65
N ILE A 73 -15.56 -0.35 -11.38
CA ILE A 73 -15.18 -1.67 -10.90
C ILE A 73 -16.43 -2.53 -10.79
N ARG A 74 -16.34 -3.75 -11.34
CA ARG A 74 -17.38 -4.79 -11.23
C ARG A 74 -16.79 -5.93 -10.39
N PRO A 75 -17.14 -6.04 -9.11
CA PRO A 75 -16.68 -7.14 -8.26
C PRO A 75 -17.05 -8.50 -8.86
N GLU A 76 -16.14 -9.46 -8.72
CA GLU A 76 -16.39 -10.85 -9.07
C GLU A 76 -17.21 -11.53 -7.98
N ARG A 77 -18.18 -12.35 -8.39
CA ARG A 77 -19.04 -13.08 -7.46
C ARG A 77 -18.25 -14.22 -6.79
N TYR A 78 -18.51 -14.43 -5.51
CA TYR A 78 -18.02 -15.57 -4.74
C TYR A 78 -19.04 -16.00 -3.69
N ASP A 79 -18.85 -17.18 -3.09
CA ASP A 79 -19.84 -17.76 -2.18
C ASP A 79 -20.00 -16.95 -0.88
N GLY A 80 -21.25 -16.66 -0.52
CA GLY A 80 -21.61 -15.98 0.73
C GLY A 80 -21.43 -14.46 0.72
N VAL A 81 -21.18 -13.84 -0.43
CA VAL A 81 -21.16 -12.37 -0.59
C VAL A 81 -22.59 -11.80 -0.67
N SER A 82 -22.81 -10.61 -0.13
CA SER A 82 -24.08 -9.90 -0.27
C SER A 82 -24.16 -9.16 -1.62
N ASP A 83 -25.37 -8.93 -2.15
CA ASP A 83 -25.53 -8.13 -3.37
C ASP A 83 -25.02 -6.69 -3.18
N SER A 84 -25.08 -6.16 -1.95
CA SER A 84 -24.55 -4.82 -1.63
C SER A 84 -23.02 -4.74 -1.74
N ASP A 85 -22.33 -5.84 -1.42
CA ASP A 85 -20.88 -5.95 -1.53
C ASP A 85 -20.44 -6.21 -2.97
N LEU A 86 -21.30 -6.83 -3.80
CA LEU A 86 -21.09 -7.00 -5.25
C LEU A 86 -21.52 -5.82 -6.10
N ALA A 87 -22.16 -4.81 -5.52
CA ALA A 87 -22.61 -3.64 -6.27
C ALA A 87 -21.41 -2.95 -6.95
N SER A 88 -21.54 -2.70 -8.26
CA SER A 88 -20.50 -1.97 -9.01
C SER A 88 -20.27 -0.58 -8.43
N PHE A 89 -19.03 -0.12 -8.45
CA PHE A 89 -18.65 1.17 -7.90
C PHE A 89 -17.65 1.90 -8.80
N GLY A 90 -17.67 3.23 -8.79
CA GLY A 90 -16.62 4.04 -9.41
C GLY A 90 -15.39 4.11 -8.52
N ILE A 91 -14.24 4.52 -9.04
CA ILE A 91 -13.02 4.72 -8.24
C ILE A 91 -12.42 6.11 -8.51
N LYS A 92 -12.44 6.98 -7.50
CA LYS A 92 -11.97 8.37 -7.61
C LYS A 92 -10.69 8.56 -6.81
N GLU A 93 -9.72 9.23 -7.41
CA GLU A 93 -8.47 9.58 -6.75
C GLU A 93 -8.64 10.71 -5.72
N ASP A 94 -7.86 10.63 -4.65
CA ASP A 94 -7.67 11.72 -3.69
C ASP A 94 -6.77 12.82 -4.26
N MET A 95 -7.39 13.91 -4.72
CA MET A 95 -6.68 15.04 -5.31
C MET A 95 -5.86 15.84 -4.28
N GLU A 96 -6.24 15.85 -3.00
CA GLU A 96 -5.48 16.54 -1.96
C GLU A 96 -4.18 15.79 -1.67
N TRP A 97 -4.27 14.46 -1.51
CA TRP A 97 -3.10 13.62 -1.33
C TRP A 97 -2.18 13.67 -2.55
N ARG A 98 -2.76 13.60 -3.75
CA ARG A 98 -2.02 13.72 -5.01
C ARG A 98 -1.26 15.04 -5.12
N ALA A 99 -1.87 16.17 -4.75
CA ALA A 99 -1.20 17.47 -4.80
C ALA A 99 0.07 17.50 -3.93
N LYS A 100 0.10 16.79 -2.79
CA LYS A 100 1.31 16.66 -1.96
C LYS A 100 2.41 15.88 -2.69
N MET A 101 2.06 14.86 -3.45
CA MET A 101 3.02 14.09 -4.25
C MET A 101 3.54 14.89 -5.45
N GLU A 102 2.72 15.78 -6.00
CA GLU A 102 3.07 16.60 -7.18
C GLU A 102 3.99 17.80 -6.87
N LEU A 103 4.33 18.02 -5.60
CA LEU A 103 5.30 19.04 -5.21
C LEU A 103 6.67 18.75 -5.85
N ARG A 104 7.40 19.81 -6.21
CA ARG A 104 8.71 19.70 -6.88
C ARG A 104 9.75 18.97 -6.00
N ASN A 105 9.69 19.13 -4.69
CA ASN A 105 10.51 18.41 -3.72
C ASN A 105 10.01 16.98 -3.42
N ALA A 106 8.97 16.52 -4.12
CA ALA A 106 8.43 15.16 -4.07
C ALA A 106 8.59 14.49 -5.44
N ALA A 107 7.48 14.07 -6.08
CA ALA A 107 7.49 13.44 -7.40
C ALA A 107 7.34 14.45 -8.56
N GLY A 108 7.02 15.73 -8.29
CA GLY A 108 6.68 16.72 -9.30
C GLY A 108 5.42 16.37 -10.11
N GLY A 109 5.15 17.12 -11.18
CA GLY A 109 3.92 16.93 -11.98
C GLY A 109 3.71 15.47 -12.43
N ASP A 110 2.44 15.07 -12.56
CA ASP A 110 2.02 13.67 -12.71
C ASP A 110 2.90 12.88 -13.69
N GLY A 111 3.58 11.85 -13.17
CA GLY A 111 4.47 10.99 -13.93
C GLY A 111 3.74 10.13 -14.97
N TYR A 112 2.41 10.09 -14.98
CA TYR A 112 1.63 9.59 -16.11
C TYR A 112 1.73 10.56 -17.29
N VAL A 113 2.90 10.62 -17.93
CA VAL A 113 3.04 11.26 -19.23
C VAL A 113 1.97 10.63 -20.13
N GLN A 114 1.10 11.46 -20.71
CA GLN A 114 0.01 11.01 -21.56
C GLN A 114 0.57 10.00 -22.57
N ARG A 115 -0.11 8.86 -22.71
CA ARG A 115 0.23 7.80 -23.67
C ARG A 115 -0.04 8.25 -25.12
N ASP A 116 0.42 9.43 -25.50
CA ASP A 116 0.84 9.58 -26.88
C ASP A 116 2.00 8.61 -27.06
N ARG A 117 1.98 7.87 -28.17
CA ARG A 117 2.64 6.57 -28.39
C ARG A 117 4.18 6.64 -28.41
N ASP A 118 4.76 7.71 -27.90
CA ASP A 118 6.18 8.03 -27.90
C ASP A 118 6.74 8.00 -26.48
N VAL A 119 7.25 6.81 -26.12
CA VAL A 119 8.23 6.50 -25.07
C VAL A 119 8.05 7.28 -23.75
N ASP A 120 7.62 6.59 -22.69
CA ASP A 120 7.76 7.07 -21.31
C ASP A 120 9.26 7.22 -21.00
N VAL A 121 9.84 8.37 -21.34
CA VAL A 121 11.26 8.65 -21.11
C VAL A 121 11.39 9.31 -19.75
N LEU A 122 12.23 8.74 -18.90
CA LEU A 122 12.58 9.28 -17.59
C LEU A 122 13.01 10.76 -17.65
N SER A 123 13.60 11.21 -18.76
CA SER A 123 14.02 12.60 -18.99
C SER A 123 12.87 13.62 -19.01
N ARG A 124 11.63 13.21 -19.29
CA ARG A 124 10.45 14.10 -19.30
C ARG A 124 9.84 14.29 -17.92
N ARG A 125 10.21 13.45 -16.95
CA ARG A 125 9.63 13.49 -15.59
C ARG A 125 10.38 14.51 -14.73
N SER A 126 9.65 15.40 -14.06
CA SER A 126 10.23 16.49 -13.26
C SER A 126 10.03 16.23 -11.77
N GLY A 127 10.94 16.66 -10.90
CA GLY A 127 10.79 16.53 -9.45
C GLY A 127 11.89 15.69 -8.83
N LEU A 128 12.06 15.83 -7.51
CA LEU A 128 13.17 15.26 -6.76
C LEU A 128 13.31 13.73 -6.95
N LEU A 129 12.17 13.02 -6.95
CA LEU A 129 12.14 11.57 -7.17
C LEU A 129 12.79 11.20 -8.50
N TRP A 130 12.41 11.89 -9.58
CA TRP A 130 12.89 11.59 -10.93
C TRP A 130 14.31 12.09 -11.18
N ASP A 131 14.71 13.19 -10.51
CA ASP A 131 16.11 13.61 -10.46
C ASP A 131 16.97 12.52 -9.82
N HIS A 132 16.48 11.88 -8.75
CA HIS A 132 17.18 10.76 -8.12
C HIS A 132 17.25 9.54 -9.03
N ALA A 133 16.14 9.17 -9.67
CA ALA A 133 16.10 8.09 -10.65
C ALA A 133 17.12 8.28 -11.77
N ARG A 134 17.22 9.48 -12.35
CA ARG A 134 18.23 9.81 -13.38
C ARG A 134 19.66 9.69 -12.87
N ARG A 135 19.93 10.11 -11.62
CA ARG A 135 21.26 9.94 -11.00
C ARG A 135 21.63 8.47 -10.81
N LEU A 136 20.67 7.61 -10.53
CA LEU A 136 20.90 6.16 -10.44
C LEU A 136 21.09 5.56 -11.83
N GLU A 137 20.28 5.94 -12.81
CA GLU A 137 20.43 5.51 -14.21
C GLU A 137 21.80 5.91 -14.78
N SER A 138 22.28 7.13 -14.51
CA SER A 138 23.62 7.58 -14.93
C SER A 138 24.77 6.80 -14.26
N LYS A 139 24.48 6.11 -13.15
CA LYS A 139 25.41 5.18 -12.48
C LYS A 139 25.28 3.73 -12.99
N GLY A 140 24.46 3.49 -14.00
CA GLY A 140 24.27 2.16 -14.61
C GLY A 140 23.19 1.30 -13.95
N PHE A 141 22.38 1.85 -13.05
CA PHE A 141 21.23 1.11 -12.51
C PHE A 141 20.09 1.04 -13.53
N VAL A 142 19.48 -0.14 -13.66
CA VAL A 142 18.23 -0.33 -14.40
C VAL A 142 17.06 0.08 -13.51
N ILE A 143 16.32 1.09 -13.94
CA ILE A 143 15.20 1.69 -13.21
C ILE A 143 13.86 1.25 -13.82
N ASP A 144 12.99 0.66 -13.01
CA ASP A 144 11.60 0.35 -13.35
C ASP A 144 10.67 1.44 -12.82
N PHE A 145 10.33 2.39 -13.69
CA PHE A 145 9.39 3.49 -13.40
C PHE A 145 8.06 3.37 -14.16
N HIS A 146 7.90 2.33 -15.00
CA HIS A 146 6.78 2.23 -15.93
C HIS A 146 5.47 1.95 -15.21
N GLY A 147 4.51 2.86 -15.37
CA GLY A 147 3.20 2.76 -14.72
C GLY A 147 3.20 3.12 -13.24
N TYR A 148 4.29 3.74 -12.77
CA TYR A 148 4.31 4.51 -11.52
C TYR A 148 4.26 6.00 -11.82
N ALA A 149 3.65 6.77 -10.94
CA ALA A 149 3.60 8.22 -11.01
C ALA A 149 4.31 8.92 -9.86
N ALA A 150 4.49 8.24 -8.72
CA ALA A 150 5.20 8.78 -7.56
C ALA A 150 6.01 7.71 -6.82
N CYS A 151 6.55 6.75 -7.58
CA CYS A 151 7.44 5.70 -7.11
C CYS A 151 8.32 5.21 -8.28
N PHE A 152 9.49 4.66 -8.00
CA PHE A 152 10.20 3.82 -8.96
C PHE A 152 10.92 2.68 -8.23
N ARG A 153 11.24 1.64 -8.99
CA ARG A 153 11.83 0.41 -8.44
C ARG A 153 13.20 0.14 -9.04
N VAL A 154 14.14 -0.27 -8.20
CA VAL A 154 15.41 -0.86 -8.61
C VAL A 154 15.41 -2.32 -8.16
N ASN A 155 15.36 -3.25 -9.11
CA ASN A 155 15.31 -4.69 -8.82
C ASN A 155 16.68 -5.34 -9.04
N ARG A 156 17.22 -6.03 -8.03
CA ARG A 156 18.52 -6.73 -8.12
C ARG A 156 18.59 -7.66 -9.33
N LYS A 157 17.51 -8.38 -9.64
CA LYS A 157 17.45 -9.35 -10.75
C LYS A 157 17.50 -8.70 -12.14
N GLN A 158 17.14 -7.42 -12.24
CA GLN A 158 17.18 -6.67 -13.49
C GLN A 158 18.54 -6.00 -13.75
N GLN A 159 19.42 -5.94 -12.74
CA GLN A 159 20.73 -5.32 -12.88
C GLN A 159 21.66 -6.23 -13.71
N LYS A 160 22.56 -5.65 -14.50
CA LYS A 160 23.53 -6.39 -15.33
C LYS A 160 24.75 -6.81 -14.50
N GLU A 161 25.31 -7.99 -14.79
CA GLU A 161 26.39 -8.63 -14.01
C GLU A 161 27.69 -7.84 -13.95
N ASP A 162 27.96 -7.08 -15.00
CA ASP A 162 29.19 -6.35 -15.26
C ASP A 162 29.22 -4.94 -14.65
N GLN A 163 28.08 -4.37 -14.21
CA GLN A 163 28.02 -2.97 -13.77
C GLN A 163 27.42 -2.75 -12.38
N THR A 164 26.40 -3.53 -11.97
CA THR A 164 25.58 -3.14 -10.79
C THR A 164 24.94 -4.28 -9.99
N LYS A 165 25.08 -5.56 -10.39
CA LYS A 165 24.36 -6.69 -9.75
C LYS A 165 24.86 -7.07 -8.34
N GLY A 166 26.08 -6.67 -7.98
CA GLY A 166 26.76 -7.01 -6.72
C GLY A 166 26.90 -5.82 -5.76
N GLU A 167 28.14 -5.49 -5.41
CA GLU A 167 28.51 -4.51 -4.37
C GLU A 167 27.81 -3.15 -4.53
N ALA A 168 27.57 -2.67 -5.75
CA ALA A 168 26.87 -1.41 -5.99
C ALA A 168 25.40 -1.45 -5.53
N PHE A 169 24.68 -2.56 -5.75
CA PHE A 169 23.32 -2.73 -5.25
C PHE A 169 23.30 -2.89 -3.73
N ASP A 170 24.27 -3.62 -3.17
CA ASP A 170 24.41 -3.76 -1.71
C ASP A 170 24.78 -2.43 -1.03
N ALA A 171 25.57 -1.60 -1.70
CA ALA A 171 25.86 -0.23 -1.26
C ALA A 171 24.61 0.66 -1.35
N LEU A 172 23.81 0.52 -2.40
CA LEU A 172 22.54 1.24 -2.55
C LEU A 172 21.54 0.84 -1.45
N LEU A 173 21.45 -0.44 -1.11
CA LEU A 173 20.62 -0.95 0.00
C LEU A 173 21.00 -0.33 1.35
N LYS A 174 22.28 -0.05 1.56
CA LYS A 174 22.79 0.56 2.80
C LYS A 174 22.78 2.08 2.78
N SER A 175 22.51 2.69 1.63
CA SER A 175 22.50 4.14 1.48
C SER A 175 21.14 4.72 1.85
N SER A 176 21.15 5.87 2.53
CA SER A 176 19.94 6.65 2.71
C SER A 176 19.56 7.33 1.39
N PRO A 177 18.26 7.39 1.05
CA PRO A 177 17.81 8.20 -0.07
C PRO A 177 18.11 9.69 0.19
N PRO A 178 18.13 10.54 -0.85
CA PRO A 178 18.21 12.00 -0.68
C PRO A 178 17.12 12.55 0.24
N GLU A 179 17.42 13.60 1.00
CA GLU A 179 16.44 14.32 1.82
C GLU A 179 15.17 14.68 1.01
N GLY A 180 13.98 14.42 1.57
CA GLY A 180 12.69 14.55 0.89
C GLY A 180 12.21 13.28 0.16
N LEU A 181 13.03 12.24 0.09
CA LEU A 181 12.66 10.91 -0.40
C LEU A 181 12.77 9.86 0.71
N ALA A 182 12.00 8.78 0.58
CA ALA A 182 12.09 7.58 1.39
C ALA A 182 12.26 6.36 0.47
N CYS A 183 12.63 5.22 1.06
CA CYS A 183 12.68 3.96 0.35
C CYS A 183 12.24 2.78 1.22
N SER A 184 11.72 1.74 0.59
CA SER A 184 11.48 0.43 1.24
C SER A 184 12.10 -0.69 0.43
N VAL A 185 12.55 -1.74 1.12
CA VAL A 185 13.10 -2.94 0.49
C VAL A 185 12.06 -4.06 0.55
N ASN A 186 11.85 -4.76 -0.56
CA ASN A 186 10.94 -5.91 -0.63
C ASN A 186 11.40 -6.86 -1.73
N LEU A 187 11.58 -8.15 -1.41
CA LEU A 187 11.88 -9.24 -2.37
C LEU A 187 13.06 -8.92 -3.33
N GLY A 188 14.12 -8.30 -2.81
CA GLY A 188 15.31 -7.92 -3.60
C GLY A 188 15.10 -6.70 -4.50
N CYS A 189 14.06 -5.90 -4.23
CA CYS A 189 13.78 -4.63 -4.88
C CYS A 189 13.91 -3.50 -3.87
N ILE A 190 14.36 -2.33 -4.32
CA ILE A 190 14.30 -1.07 -3.58
C ILE A 190 13.27 -0.19 -4.28
N ASP A 191 12.21 0.17 -3.55
CA ASP A 191 11.22 1.14 -4.00
C ASP A 191 11.56 2.50 -3.43
N PHE A 192 11.72 3.51 -4.29
CA PHE A 192 11.92 4.90 -3.90
C PHE A 192 10.64 5.69 -4.14
N TYR A 193 10.29 6.56 -3.20
CA TYR A 193 9.08 7.38 -3.23
C TYR A 193 9.28 8.67 -2.41
N PRO A 194 8.41 9.69 -2.54
CA PRO A 194 8.48 10.89 -1.71
C PRO A 194 8.39 10.55 -0.22
N GLU A 195 9.11 11.28 0.64
CA GLU A 195 9.12 11.04 2.09
C GLU A 195 7.73 11.16 2.73
N ALA A 196 6.88 12.05 2.21
CA ALA A 196 5.50 12.19 2.66
C ALA A 196 4.62 10.96 2.34
N SER A 197 5.07 10.07 1.46
CA SER A 197 4.41 8.80 1.12
C SER A 197 4.84 7.69 2.07
N GLY A 198 4.76 6.42 1.64
CA GLY A 198 4.99 5.25 2.47
C GLY A 198 3.70 4.76 3.12
N LYS A 199 3.63 3.45 3.41
CA LYS A 199 2.43 2.82 3.97
C LYS A 199 2.02 3.47 5.29
N LYS A 200 2.98 3.75 6.18
CA LYS A 200 2.76 4.43 7.46
C LYS A 200 2.10 5.80 7.28
N ASN A 201 2.69 6.70 6.48
CA ASN A 201 2.21 8.07 6.35
C ASN A 201 0.88 8.14 5.59
N CYS A 202 0.70 7.28 4.58
CA CYS A 202 -0.58 7.12 3.90
C CYS A 202 -1.68 6.66 4.86
N CYS A 203 -1.40 5.66 5.71
CA CYS A 203 -2.36 5.19 6.71
C CYS A 203 -2.67 6.26 7.76
N ALA A 204 -1.66 7.03 8.20
CA ALA A 204 -1.85 8.14 9.12
C ALA A 204 -2.76 9.21 8.52
N TYR A 205 -2.52 9.60 7.26
CA TYR A 205 -3.38 10.52 6.53
C TYR A 205 -4.82 10.01 6.43
N LEU A 206 -5.02 8.72 6.11
CA LEU A 206 -6.35 8.12 6.03
C LEU A 206 -7.06 8.03 7.39
N ALA A 207 -6.32 7.70 8.45
CA ALA A 207 -6.86 7.69 9.83
C ALA A 207 -7.37 9.09 10.19
N HIS A 208 -6.57 10.14 9.93
CA HIS A 208 -6.98 11.52 10.15
C HIS A 208 -8.19 11.92 9.28
N LYS A 209 -8.20 11.55 8.00
CA LYS A 209 -9.29 11.90 7.09
C LYS A 209 -10.62 11.24 7.48
N PHE A 210 -10.59 9.99 7.93
CA PHE A 210 -11.78 9.30 8.40
C PHE A 210 -12.24 9.78 9.78
N ALA A 211 -11.33 10.20 10.65
CA ALA A 211 -11.68 10.74 11.97
C ALA A 211 -12.20 12.19 11.90
N SER A 212 -11.56 13.06 11.11
CA SER A 212 -11.94 14.47 10.98
C SER A 212 -13.30 14.67 10.32
N GLY A 213 -13.71 13.74 9.45
CA GLY A 213 -15.08 13.71 8.93
C GLY A 213 -16.14 13.40 9.99
N ALA A 214 -15.73 12.96 11.19
CA ALA A 214 -16.62 12.71 12.33
C ALA A 214 -16.59 13.82 13.38
N ASP A 215 -15.48 14.56 13.52
CA ASP A 215 -15.32 15.64 14.50
C ASP A 215 -14.26 16.67 14.06
N GLU A 216 -14.68 17.89 13.70
CA GLU A 216 -13.78 18.99 13.28
C GLU A 216 -12.97 19.59 14.44
N THR A 217 -13.28 19.26 15.70
CA THR A 217 -12.60 19.81 16.88
C THR A 217 -11.38 18.99 17.31
N MET A 218 -11.04 17.93 16.56
CA MET A 218 -9.96 17.01 16.90
C MET A 218 -8.57 17.67 16.80
N VAL A 219 -7.85 17.72 17.93
CA VAL A 219 -6.48 18.29 18.04
C VAL A 219 -5.37 17.23 17.87
N LYS A 220 -5.73 15.95 17.69
CA LYS A 220 -4.75 14.84 17.57
C LYS A 220 -4.04 14.88 16.22
N THR A 221 -2.75 14.54 16.20
CA THR A 221 -2.01 14.41 14.94
C THR A 221 -2.45 13.17 14.18
N SER A 222 -2.18 13.12 12.88
CA SER A 222 -2.47 11.95 12.04
C SER A 222 -1.82 10.65 12.56
N HIS A 223 -0.65 10.74 13.18
CA HIS A 223 0.04 9.59 13.75
C HIS A 223 -0.58 9.14 15.07
N ASP A 224 -1.03 10.06 15.91
CA ASP A 224 -1.75 9.70 17.15
C ASP A 224 -3.02 8.92 16.82
N LEU A 225 -3.75 9.37 15.79
CA LEU A 225 -4.98 8.71 15.34
C LEU A 225 -4.70 7.31 14.78
N LEU A 226 -3.59 7.13 14.07
CA LEU A 226 -3.17 5.82 13.59
C LEU A 226 -2.85 4.87 14.77
N GLY A 227 -2.08 5.36 15.75
CA GLY A 227 -1.67 4.57 16.92
C GLY A 227 -2.80 4.24 17.89
N GLU A 228 -3.90 4.99 17.87
CA GLU A 228 -5.03 4.76 18.76
C GLU A 228 -6.17 3.96 18.12
N TYR A 229 -6.49 4.24 16.85
CA TYR A 229 -7.71 3.73 16.23
C TYR A 229 -7.49 2.71 15.11
N ALA A 230 -6.24 2.52 14.64
CA ALA A 230 -5.97 1.61 13.54
C ALA A 230 -5.34 0.30 14.01
N VAL A 231 -5.73 -0.77 13.32
CA VAL A 231 -5.13 -2.10 13.41
C VAL A 231 -4.71 -2.48 12.00
N CYS A 232 -3.56 -3.14 11.84
CA CYS A 232 -3.11 -3.62 10.54
C CYS A 232 -2.88 -5.13 10.51
N ILE A 233 -2.98 -5.70 9.30
CA ILE A 233 -2.56 -7.05 8.96
C ILE A 233 -1.46 -6.92 7.90
N CYS A 234 -0.28 -7.47 8.15
CA CYS A 234 0.91 -7.32 7.31
C CYS A 234 1.84 -8.53 7.42
N ASP A 235 2.82 -8.64 6.52
CA ASP A 235 3.71 -9.80 6.46
C ASP A 235 5.20 -9.46 6.34
N ASP A 236 5.58 -8.33 5.71
CA ASP A 236 6.95 -8.09 5.24
C ASP A 236 7.58 -6.78 5.74
N ASP A 237 8.89 -6.59 5.52
CA ASP A 237 9.67 -5.46 6.07
C ASP A 237 9.16 -4.08 5.65
N ASN A 238 8.61 -3.95 4.45
CA ASN A 238 8.05 -2.69 3.99
C ASN A 238 6.74 -2.29 4.70
N ASP A 239 6.23 -3.15 5.59
CA ASP A 239 5.11 -2.86 6.50
C ASP A 239 5.56 -2.54 7.93
N LEU A 240 6.82 -2.78 8.29
CA LEU A 240 7.28 -2.71 9.69
C LEU A 240 7.00 -1.34 10.33
N GLU A 241 7.29 -0.25 9.62
CA GLU A 241 6.99 1.10 10.11
C GLU A 241 5.49 1.34 10.33
N MET A 242 4.63 0.76 9.49
CA MET A 242 3.18 0.85 9.65
C MET A 242 2.72 -0.02 10.82
N ALA A 243 3.28 -1.22 10.98
CA ALA A 243 2.97 -2.15 12.07
C ALA A 243 3.26 -1.53 13.44
N LEU A 244 4.41 -0.87 13.58
CA LEU A 244 4.81 -0.17 14.81
C LEU A 244 4.00 1.11 15.08
N ALA A 245 3.41 1.70 14.04
CA ALA A 245 2.62 2.92 14.17
C ALA A 245 1.13 2.68 14.45
N CYS A 246 0.61 1.47 14.19
CA CYS A 246 -0.78 1.10 14.49
C CYS A 246 -0.92 0.67 15.97
N SER A 247 -2.15 0.72 16.50
CA SER A 247 -2.45 0.25 17.87
C SER A 247 -2.11 -1.23 18.07
N ARG A 248 -2.36 -2.05 17.04
CA ARG A 248 -2.02 -3.47 16.96
C ARG A 248 -1.69 -3.84 15.53
N ALA A 249 -0.78 -4.80 15.37
CA ALA A 249 -0.45 -5.42 14.09
C ALA A 249 -0.57 -6.94 14.20
N TYR A 250 -1.15 -7.57 13.19
CA TYR A 250 -1.25 -9.02 13.08
C TYR A 250 -0.41 -9.51 11.89
N LEU A 251 0.39 -10.55 12.14
CA LEU A 251 1.31 -11.19 11.19
C LEU A 251 0.80 -12.59 10.83
N PRO A 252 0.11 -12.76 9.68
CA PRO A 252 -0.28 -14.08 9.17
C PRO A 252 0.91 -14.98 8.83
N SER A 253 2.07 -14.37 8.62
CA SER A 253 3.36 -15.02 8.46
C SER A 253 4.46 -14.05 8.85
N VAL A 254 5.57 -14.58 9.33
CA VAL A 254 6.80 -13.81 9.55
C VAL A 254 7.74 -14.10 8.39
N THR A 255 7.94 -13.13 7.49
CA THR A 255 8.72 -13.34 6.25
C THR A 255 10.17 -12.88 6.35
N SER A 256 10.53 -12.16 7.43
CA SER A 256 11.87 -11.62 7.65
C SER A 256 12.30 -11.73 9.12
N GLU A 257 13.61 -11.64 9.35
CA GLU A 257 14.20 -11.62 10.70
C GLU A 257 13.79 -10.35 11.46
N SER A 258 13.80 -9.19 10.81
CA SER A 258 13.34 -7.91 11.36
C SER A 258 11.89 -7.93 11.83
N MET A 259 10.99 -8.59 11.09
CA MET A 259 9.60 -8.76 11.54
C MET A 259 9.50 -9.70 12.76
N ALA A 260 10.34 -10.73 12.83
CA ALA A 260 10.42 -11.63 13.98
C ALA A 260 10.94 -10.89 15.24
N GLU A 261 11.99 -10.09 15.08
CA GLU A 261 12.57 -9.26 16.13
C GLU A 261 11.56 -8.22 16.62
N ALA A 262 10.91 -7.50 15.71
CA ALA A 262 9.89 -6.52 16.06
C ALA A 262 8.73 -7.14 16.86
N ALA A 263 8.27 -8.34 16.48
CA ALA A 263 7.24 -9.07 17.23
C ALA A 263 7.70 -9.46 18.63
N LYS A 264 8.97 -9.87 18.79
CA LYS A 264 9.58 -10.22 20.07
C LYS A 264 9.74 -9.00 20.99
N GLU A 265 10.14 -7.86 20.43
CA GLU A 265 10.33 -6.61 21.16
C GLU A 265 9.00 -5.95 21.55
N ASN A 266 7.94 -6.16 20.76
CA ASN A 266 6.63 -5.51 20.95
C ASN A 266 5.47 -6.53 21.11
N PRO A 267 5.54 -7.48 22.06
CA PRO A 267 4.60 -8.62 22.14
C PRO A 267 3.16 -8.23 22.52
N LYS A 268 2.94 -6.99 22.97
CA LYS A 268 1.61 -6.44 23.27
C LYS A 268 0.98 -5.70 22.08
N GLN A 269 1.75 -5.44 21.05
CA GLN A 269 1.34 -4.67 19.88
C GLN A 269 1.32 -5.55 18.63
N ILE A 270 2.33 -6.39 18.47
CA ILE A 270 2.54 -7.21 17.28
C ILE A 270 2.25 -8.69 17.61
N TYR A 271 1.28 -9.26 16.91
CA TYR A 271 0.77 -10.61 17.16
C TYR A 271 1.01 -11.51 15.94
N ILE A 272 1.66 -12.66 16.15
CA ILE A 272 1.82 -13.68 15.10
C ILE A 272 0.58 -14.58 15.13
N THR A 273 -0.16 -14.64 14.03
CA THR A 273 -1.36 -15.50 13.94
C THR A 273 -1.07 -16.84 13.28
N GLN A 274 0.08 -16.99 12.63
CA GLN A 274 0.55 -18.27 12.13
C GLN A 274 0.79 -19.26 13.28
N ASN A 275 0.26 -20.47 13.15
CA ASN A 275 0.61 -21.59 14.00
C ASN A 275 0.76 -22.87 13.14
N LYS A 276 2.00 -23.28 12.89
CA LYS A 276 2.29 -24.45 12.05
C LYS A 276 1.88 -25.77 12.69
N GLU A 277 1.89 -25.86 14.02
CA GLU A 277 1.50 -27.06 14.77
C GLU A 277 -0.02 -27.30 14.68
N GLU A 278 -0.80 -26.21 14.65
CA GLU A 278 -2.26 -26.24 14.46
C GLU A 278 -2.68 -26.23 12.97
N GLY A 279 -1.74 -26.19 12.03
CA GLY A 279 -2.04 -26.10 10.59
C GLY A 279 -2.56 -24.72 10.13
N ILE A 280 -2.39 -23.68 10.95
CA ILE A 280 -2.83 -22.30 10.68
C ILE A 280 -1.73 -21.56 9.94
N VAL A 281 -1.79 -21.55 8.60
CA VAL A 281 -0.76 -21.00 7.71
C VAL A 281 -1.39 -20.36 6.47
N GLY A 282 -0.71 -19.37 5.88
CA GLY A 282 -1.18 -18.72 4.66
C GLY A 282 -2.56 -18.07 4.87
N VAL A 283 -3.54 -18.43 4.04
CA VAL A 283 -4.88 -17.85 4.09
C VAL A 283 -5.59 -18.06 5.43
N THR A 284 -5.41 -19.21 6.09
CA THR A 284 -6.07 -19.49 7.38
C THR A 284 -5.48 -18.65 8.52
N ALA A 285 -4.20 -18.26 8.44
CA ALA A 285 -3.60 -17.33 9.39
C ALA A 285 -4.13 -15.90 9.22
N THR A 286 -4.41 -15.47 7.98
CA THR A 286 -5.09 -14.20 7.70
C THR A 286 -6.52 -14.22 8.23
N GLU A 287 -7.25 -15.31 8.03
CA GLU A 287 -8.60 -15.49 8.58
C GLU A 287 -8.60 -15.46 10.11
N LYS A 288 -7.62 -16.11 10.77
CA LYS A 288 -7.45 -16.04 12.23
C LYS A 288 -7.25 -14.61 12.70
N ALA A 289 -6.39 -13.83 12.02
CA ALA A 289 -6.20 -12.41 12.35
C ALA A 289 -7.51 -11.62 12.26
N LEU A 290 -8.26 -11.78 11.17
CA LEU A 290 -9.55 -11.11 10.98
C LEU A 290 -10.57 -11.50 12.05
N ARG A 291 -10.63 -12.79 12.44
CA ARG A 291 -11.51 -13.27 13.52
C ARG A 291 -11.14 -12.68 14.88
N ILE A 292 -9.84 -12.57 15.19
CA ILE A 292 -9.40 -11.91 16.43
C ILE A 292 -9.87 -10.45 16.45
N ILE A 293 -9.72 -9.73 15.33
CA ILE A 293 -10.16 -8.33 15.23
C ILE A 293 -11.68 -8.19 15.39
N LEU A 294 -12.46 -9.15 14.88
CA LEU A 294 -13.91 -9.24 15.07
C LEU A 294 -14.33 -9.66 16.49
N GLY A 295 -13.41 -10.09 17.35
CA GLY A 295 -13.74 -10.67 18.66
C GLY A 295 -14.37 -12.07 18.58
N GLU A 296 -14.06 -12.83 17.52
CA GLU A 296 -14.59 -14.17 17.22
C GLU A 296 -13.57 -15.31 17.41
N ALA A 297 -12.42 -15.01 18.01
CA ALA A 297 -11.29 -15.94 18.15
C ALA A 297 -11.23 -16.63 19.52
#